data_AF-A0A497II26-F1
#
_entry.id   AF-A0A497II26-F1
#
_cell.length_a   1.000
_cell.length_b   1.000
_cell.length_c   1.000
_cell.angle_alpha   90.00
_cell.angle_beta   90.00
_cell.angle_gamma   90.00
#
_symmetry.space_group_name_H-M   'P 1'
#
loop_
_entity.id
_entity.type
_entity.pdbx_description
1 polymer ?
#
loop_
_entity_poly.entity_id
_entity_poly.type
_entity_poly.pdbx_seq_one_letter_code
_entity_poly.pdbx_strand_id
1 'polypeptide(L)'
;MEIEIDNVKPEVDTEYIDAHAPIDERTGHVWLIRDCPELLRAVTRLAIEKAHDRMMKILLNNAYSAEMQYQLLMQYYKNCMGYEPPKKHAYRYLSPEEERTIVEMRKAGASLASIARKLGRHLSTIRYACKRLNV
;
A
#
# COMPACT_ATOMS: atom_id res chain seq x y z
N MET A 1 24.75 -11.51 32.65
CA MET A 1 24.75 -12.77 31.86
C MET A 1 24.29 -12.37 30.47
N GLU A 2 25.25 -12.04 29.61
CA GLU A 2 24.99 -11.65 28.22
C GLU A 2 24.63 -12.93 27.44
N ILE A 3 23.53 -12.88 26.68
CA ILE A 3 23.10 -13.96 25.81
C ILE A 3 23.55 -13.58 24.41
N GLU A 4 24.59 -14.24 23.89
CA GLU A 4 24.94 -14.18 22.48
C GLU A 4 23.82 -14.83 21.66
N ILE A 5 23.24 -14.06 20.73
CA ILE A 5 22.25 -14.57 19.79
C ILE A 5 22.95 -14.69 18.43
N ASP A 6 23.27 -15.93 18.06
CA ASP A 6 23.80 -16.26 16.74
C ASP A 6 22.83 -15.77 15.65
N ASN A 7 23.34 -14.93 14.74
CA ASN A 7 22.64 -14.48 13.55
C ASN A 7 22.55 -15.60 12.51
N VAL A 8 21.75 -16.62 12.79
CA VAL A 8 21.31 -17.57 11.77
C VAL A 8 20.10 -16.98 11.09
N LYS A 9 20.28 -16.47 9.86
CA LYS A 9 19.17 -16.10 8.99
C LYS A 9 18.43 -17.39 8.63
N PRO A 10 17.18 -17.63 9.08
CA PRO A 10 16.50 -18.87 8.76
C PRO A 10 16.30 -18.94 7.24
N GLU A 11 16.59 -20.10 6.66
CA GLU A 11 16.26 -20.38 5.26
C GLU A 11 14.78 -20.12 5.04
N VAL A 12 14.47 -19.46 3.92
CA VAL A 12 13.11 -19.02 3.59
C VAL A 12 12.27 -20.26 3.32
N ASP A 13 11.55 -20.69 4.34
CA ASP A 13 10.55 -21.73 4.23
C ASP A 13 9.45 -21.24 3.27
N THR A 14 9.22 -21.97 2.20
CA THR A 14 8.15 -21.68 1.23
C THR A 14 6.75 -21.72 1.85
N GLU A 15 6.61 -22.26 3.06
CA GLU A 15 5.36 -22.22 3.84
C GLU A 15 5.12 -20.85 4.53
N TYR A 16 6.13 -19.98 4.59
CA TYR A 16 6.05 -18.64 5.22
C TYR A 16 5.20 -17.63 4.42
N ILE A 17 4.80 -17.99 3.20
CA ILE A 17 4.00 -17.13 2.32
C ILE A 17 2.53 -17.07 2.77
N ASP A 18 2.05 -18.04 3.56
CA ASP A 18 0.66 -18.11 4.01
C ASP A 18 0.40 -17.59 5.44
N ALA A 19 1.43 -17.06 6.12
CA ALA A 19 1.27 -16.44 7.44
C ALA A 19 0.74 -14.99 7.39
N HIS A 20 0.59 -14.42 6.19
CA HIS A 20 0.02 -13.09 6.03
C HIS A 20 -1.48 -13.19 5.83
N ALA A 21 -2.23 -12.76 6.86
CA ALA A 21 -3.68 -12.71 6.79
C ALA A 21 -4.15 -11.93 5.53
N PRO A 22 -5.23 -12.36 4.85
CA PRO A 22 -5.56 -11.88 3.51
C PRO A 22 -5.67 -10.35 3.42
N ILE A 23 -5.22 -9.77 2.31
CA ILE A 23 -5.34 -8.33 2.03
C ILE A 23 -6.82 -8.04 1.69
N ASP A 24 -7.49 -7.25 2.51
CA ASP A 24 -8.86 -6.77 2.29
C ASP A 24 -8.85 -5.62 1.26
N GLU A 25 -9.92 -5.47 0.48
CA GLU A 25 -10.12 -4.37 -0.48
C GLU A 25 -10.27 -3.00 0.23
N ARG A 26 -10.47 -2.98 1.55
CA ARG A 26 -10.59 -1.76 2.37
C ARG A 26 -9.26 -1.05 2.57
N THR A 27 -8.98 -0.05 1.73
CA THR A 27 -7.73 0.73 1.84
C THR A 27 -7.85 1.95 2.77
N GLY A 28 -6.88 2.13 3.69
CA GLY A 28 -6.56 3.41 4.35
C GLY A 28 -7.03 3.62 5.79
N HIS A 29 -6.40 4.56 6.51
CA HIS A 29 -6.63 4.83 7.95
C HIS A 29 -8.08 5.13 8.36
N VAL A 30 -8.93 5.57 7.43
CA VAL A 30 -10.32 5.96 7.71
C VAL A 30 -11.13 4.81 8.30
N TRP A 31 -10.89 3.57 7.85
CA TRP A 31 -11.62 2.43 8.39
C TRP A 31 -11.09 2.01 9.78
N LEU A 32 -9.79 2.14 10.07
CA LEU A 32 -9.25 1.89 11.42
C LEU A 32 -9.89 2.81 12.47
N ILE A 33 -10.12 4.08 12.12
CA ILE A 33 -10.78 5.05 13.00
C ILE A 33 -12.22 4.62 13.30
N ARG A 34 -12.92 4.08 12.29
CA ARG A 34 -14.33 3.68 12.39
C ARG A 34 -14.50 2.34 13.09
N ASP A 35 -13.69 1.35 12.73
CA ASP A 35 -13.93 -0.06 13.04
C ASP A 35 -13.05 -0.54 14.21
N CYS A 36 -11.89 0.08 14.45
CA CYS A 36 -10.94 -0.33 15.50
C CYS A 36 -10.29 0.86 16.25
N PRO A 37 -11.07 1.82 16.78
CA PRO A 37 -10.53 3.04 17.40
C PRO A 37 -9.66 2.77 18.64
N GLU A 38 -9.99 1.76 19.45
CA GLU A 38 -9.21 1.42 20.66
C GLU A 38 -7.82 0.89 20.32
N LEU A 39 -7.74 0.02 19.31
CA LEU A 39 -6.47 -0.54 18.86
C LEU A 39 -5.57 0.55 18.27
N LEU A 40 -6.16 1.48 17.50
CA LEU A 40 -5.45 2.64 16.98
C LEU A 40 -4.92 3.56 18.10
N ARG A 41 -5.71 3.77 19.16
CA ARG A 41 -5.29 4.52 20.36
C ARG A 41 -4.15 3.82 21.10
N ALA A 42 -4.23 2.51 21.28
CA ALA A 42 -3.20 1.71 21.93
C ALA A 42 -1.86 1.79 21.16
N VAL A 43 -1.90 1.61 19.84
CA VAL A 43 -0.71 1.74 18.97
C VAL A 43 -0.12 3.15 19.02
N THR A 44 -0.96 4.18 19.02
CA THR A 44 -0.51 5.57 19.12
C THR A 44 0.19 5.84 20.46
N ARG A 45 -0.32 5.30 21.57
CA ARG A 45 0.33 5.42 22.88
C ARG A 45 1.68 4.71 22.91
N LEU A 46 1.74 3.49 22.38
CA LEU A 46 3.00 2.73 22.30
C LEU A 46 4.03 3.41 21.38
N ALA A 47 3.59 4.16 20.38
CA ALA A 47 4.46 4.95 19.53
C ALA A 47 5.15 6.09 20.31
N ILE A 48 4.41 6.79 21.18
CA ILE A 48 4.97 7.81 22.10
C ILE A 48 6.02 7.17 23.02
N GLU A 49 5.72 5.98 23.55
CA GLU A 49 6.61 5.23 24.44
C GLU A 49 7.77 4.50 23.72
N LYS A 50 7.81 4.53 22.37
CA LYS A 50 8.78 3.78 21.54
C LYS A 50 8.88 2.29 21.90
N ALA A 51 7.76 1.69 22.33
CA ALA A 51 7.72 0.32 22.85
C ALA A 51 7.46 -0.70 21.74
N HIS A 52 8.48 -0.97 20.92
CA HIS A 52 8.37 -1.80 19.71
C HIS A 52 7.85 -3.22 19.99
N ASP A 53 8.43 -3.94 20.96
CA ASP A 53 8.04 -5.33 21.25
C ASP A 53 6.60 -5.45 21.72
N ARG A 54 6.12 -4.48 22.51
CA ARG A 54 4.72 -4.43 22.95
C ARG A 54 3.78 -4.14 21.79
N MET A 55 4.19 -3.27 20.87
CA MET A 55 3.44 -2.99 19.64
C MET A 55 3.34 -4.24 18.77
N MET A 56 4.45 -4.95 18.54
CA MET A 56 4.47 -6.18 17.74
C MET A 56 3.56 -7.25 18.31
N LYS A 57 3.57 -7.45 19.64
CA LYS A 57 2.63 -8.36 20.32
C LYS A 57 1.17 -7.96 20.12
N ILE A 58 0.87 -6.66 20.17
CA ILE A 58 -0.49 -6.18 19.93
C ILE A 58 -0.92 -6.44 18.48
N LEU A 59 -0.05 -6.19 17.49
CA LEU A 59 -0.39 -6.44 16.08
C LEU A 59 -0.66 -7.92 15.82
N LEU A 60 0.24 -8.80 16.26
CA LEU A 60 0.10 -10.24 16.05
C LEU A 60 -1.15 -10.83 16.69
N ASN A 61 -1.55 -10.31 17.87
CA ASN A 61 -2.68 -10.85 18.62
C ASN A 61 -4.04 -10.24 18.24
N ASN A 62 -4.08 -9.02 17.70
CA ASN A 62 -5.34 -8.26 17.54
C ASN A 62 -5.66 -7.88 16.09
N ALA A 63 -4.69 -7.92 15.18
CA ALA A 63 -4.95 -7.63 13.78
C ALA A 63 -5.33 -8.91 13.03
N TYR A 64 -6.48 -8.88 12.36
CA TYR A 64 -7.05 -10.04 11.67
C TYR A 64 -6.77 -10.08 10.16
N SER A 65 -6.07 -9.07 9.62
CA SER A 65 -5.67 -8.99 8.22
C SER A 65 -4.26 -8.40 8.08
N ALA A 66 -3.51 -8.77 7.03
CA ALA A 66 -2.20 -8.20 6.76
C ALA A 66 -2.31 -6.70 6.45
N GLU A 67 -3.40 -6.27 5.81
CA GLU A 67 -3.68 -4.85 5.57
C GLU A 67 -3.80 -4.10 6.91
N MET A 68 -4.52 -4.66 7.88
CA MET A 68 -4.65 -4.05 9.21
C MET A 68 -3.31 -3.98 9.93
N GLN A 69 -2.54 -5.07 9.91
CA GLN A 69 -1.18 -5.11 10.47
C GLN A 69 -0.32 -4.02 9.85
N TYR A 70 -0.31 -3.92 8.52
CA TYR A 70 0.44 -2.92 7.78
C TYR A 70 0.03 -1.48 8.15
N GLN A 71 -1.27 -1.18 8.16
CA GLN A 71 -1.77 0.17 8.48
C GLN A 71 -1.43 0.59 9.92
N LEU A 72 -1.59 -0.31 10.90
CA LEU A 72 -1.23 -0.05 12.29
C LEU A 72 0.29 0.10 12.46
N LEU A 73 1.08 -0.71 11.77
CA LEU A 73 2.54 -0.61 11.75
C LEU A 73 3.00 0.74 11.17
N MET A 74 2.38 1.17 10.07
CA MET A 74 2.65 2.49 9.46
C MET A 74 2.25 3.63 10.39
N GLN A 75 1.12 3.53 11.09
CA GLN A 75 0.73 4.52 12.10
C GLN A 75 1.77 4.60 13.24
N TYR A 76 2.25 3.45 13.72
CA TYR A 76 3.26 3.39 14.77
C TYR A 76 4.53 4.13 14.33
N TYR A 77 5.10 3.75 13.19
CA TYR A 77 6.34 4.34 12.69
C TYR A 77 6.20 5.82 12.34
N LYS A 78 5.05 6.22 11.80
CA LYS A 78 4.73 7.63 11.57
C LYS A 78 4.81 8.43 12.86
N ASN A 79 4.22 7.92 13.94
CA ASN A 79 4.14 8.64 15.21
C ASN A 79 5.44 8.56 16.04
N CYS A 80 6.23 7.49 15.96
CA CYS A 80 7.42 7.32 16.79
C CYS A 80 8.73 7.77 16.11
N MET A 81 8.80 7.71 14.78
CA MET A 81 10.01 8.04 14.00
C MET A 81 9.79 9.21 13.04
N GLY A 82 8.59 9.79 12.99
CA GLY A 82 8.26 10.81 11.99
C GLY A 82 8.28 10.26 10.57
N TYR A 83 8.13 8.94 10.41
CA TYR A 83 8.11 8.31 9.09
C TYR A 83 6.86 8.77 8.34
N GLU A 84 7.04 9.67 7.38
CA GLU A 84 6.01 9.92 6.39
C GLU A 84 6.06 8.79 5.37
N PRO A 85 4.98 8.02 5.16
CA PRO A 85 4.96 7.06 4.06
C PRO A 85 5.27 7.82 2.78
N PRO A 86 6.06 7.21 1.86
CA PRO A 86 6.41 7.87 0.61
C PRO A 86 5.12 8.37 -0.01
N LYS A 87 5.04 9.69 -0.22
CA LYS A 87 3.88 10.33 -0.83
C LYS A 87 3.57 9.51 -2.08
N LYS A 88 2.43 8.80 -2.09
CA LYS A 88 1.98 8.07 -3.28
C LYS A 88 2.19 9.06 -4.42
N HIS A 89 3.04 8.72 -5.39
CA HIS A 89 3.31 9.62 -6.51
C HIS A 89 1.94 10.12 -6.96
N ALA A 90 1.76 11.45 -7.01
CA ALA A 90 0.51 12.06 -7.41
C ALA A 90 0.25 11.66 -8.85
N TYR A 91 -0.31 10.47 -9.03
CA TYR A 91 -0.54 9.88 -10.33
C TYR A 91 -1.66 10.74 -10.89
N ARG A 92 -1.31 11.56 -11.88
CA ARG A 92 -2.32 12.35 -12.57
C ARG A 92 -3.23 11.36 -13.28
N TYR A 93 -4.41 11.09 -12.71
CA TYR A 93 -5.40 10.21 -13.32
C TYR A 93 -5.79 10.74 -14.70
N LEU A 94 -6.23 9.83 -15.57
CA LEU A 94 -6.83 10.22 -16.84
C LEU A 94 -8.22 10.77 -16.56
N SER A 95 -8.53 11.94 -17.11
CA SER A 95 -9.89 12.47 -17.06
C SER A 95 -10.81 11.64 -17.97
N PRO A 96 -12.13 11.69 -17.76
CA PRO A 96 -13.09 11.03 -18.65
C PRO A 96 -12.94 11.45 -20.13
N GLU A 97 -12.56 12.70 -20.40
CA GLU A 97 -12.32 13.22 -21.75
C GLU A 97 -11.04 12.62 -22.36
N GLU A 98 -9.97 12.48 -21.56
CA GLU A 98 -8.76 11.80 -22.00
C GLU A 98 -9.04 10.33 -22.32
N GLU A 99 -9.85 9.64 -21.52
CA GLU A 99 -10.25 8.25 -21.80
C GLU A 99 -11.06 8.11 -23.09
N ARG A 100 -12.02 9.01 -23.34
CA ARG A 100 -12.77 9.05 -24.61
C ARG A 100 -11.84 9.24 -25.79
N THR A 101 -10.87 10.15 -25.66
CA THR A 101 -9.87 10.42 -26.71
C THR A 101 -9.02 9.17 -26.97
N ILE A 102 -8.61 8.44 -25.93
CA ILE A 102 -7.87 7.17 -26.09
C ILE A 102 -8.70 6.17 -26.88
N VAL A 103 -9.97 5.96 -26.52
CA VAL A 103 -10.86 5.00 -27.19
C VAL A 103 -11.07 5.36 -28.66
N GLU A 104 -11.37 6.63 -28.96
CA GLU A 104 -11.59 7.12 -30.33
C GLU A 104 -10.32 6.95 -31.19
N MET A 105 -9.17 7.37 -30.67
CA MET A 105 -7.90 7.25 -31.38
C MET A 105 -7.50 5.79 -31.59
N ARG A 106 -7.74 4.90 -30.63
CA ARG A 106 -7.46 3.47 -30.77
C ARG A 106 -8.35 2.82 -31.83
N LYS A 107 -9.65 3.13 -31.84
CA LYS A 107 -10.59 2.68 -32.88
C LYS A 107 -10.21 3.18 -34.27
N ALA A 108 -9.65 4.39 -34.37
CA ALA A 108 -9.11 4.93 -35.61
C ALA A 108 -7.74 4.34 -36.01
N GLY A 109 -7.21 3.36 -35.27
CA GLY A 109 -5.93 2.70 -35.58
C GLY A 109 -4.69 3.47 -35.12
N ALA A 110 -4.83 4.50 -34.28
CA ALA A 110 -3.69 5.27 -33.81
C ALA A 110 -2.77 4.41 -32.91
N SER A 111 -1.47 4.66 -33.04
CA SER A 111 -0.46 4.03 -32.19
C SER A 111 -0.46 4.64 -30.78
N LEU A 112 -0.06 3.83 -29.78
CA LEU A 112 0.05 4.28 -28.39
C LEU A 112 0.95 5.52 -28.25
N ALA A 113 2.01 5.61 -29.04
CA ALA A 113 2.93 6.74 -29.05
C ALA A 113 2.31 8.03 -29.62
N SER A 114 1.37 7.91 -30.56
CA SER A 114 0.61 9.06 -31.08
C SER A 114 -0.34 9.59 -29.99
N ILE A 115 -1.06 8.69 -29.33
CA ILE A 115 -1.99 9.02 -28.23
C ILE A 115 -1.24 9.66 -27.05
N ALA A 116 -0.09 9.09 -26.66
CA ALA A 116 0.76 9.61 -25.61
C ALA A 116 1.21 11.06 -25.88
N ARG A 117 1.66 11.34 -27.11
CA ARG A 117 2.04 12.70 -27.54
C ARG A 117 0.83 13.64 -27.54
N LYS A 118 -0.33 13.19 -28.03
CA LYS A 118 -1.55 14.01 -28.08
C LYS A 118 -2.03 14.44 -26.69
N LEU A 119 -1.95 13.55 -25.70
CA LEU A 119 -2.42 13.79 -24.34
C LEU A 119 -1.34 14.33 -23.40
N GLY A 120 -0.09 14.45 -23.86
CA GLY A 120 1.04 14.81 -22.99
C GLY A 120 1.25 13.81 -21.86
N ARG A 121 1.05 12.52 -22.12
CA ARG A 121 1.15 11.43 -21.14
C ARG A 121 2.31 10.50 -21.45
N HIS A 122 2.81 9.80 -20.42
CA HIS A 122 3.81 8.76 -20.62
C HIS A 122 3.22 7.55 -21.36
N LEU A 123 4.04 6.89 -22.18
CA LEU A 123 3.60 5.75 -23.00
C LEU A 123 3.02 4.61 -22.14
N SER A 124 3.63 4.33 -20.98
CA SER A 124 3.13 3.33 -20.04
C SER A 124 1.72 3.65 -19.55
N THR A 125 1.41 4.92 -19.27
CA THR A 125 0.06 5.33 -18.85
C THR A 125 -0.98 5.00 -19.92
N ILE A 126 -0.67 5.27 -21.19
CA ILE A 126 -1.56 4.94 -22.31
C ILE A 126 -1.68 3.43 -22.49
N ARG A 127 -0.59 2.67 -22.37
CA ARG A 127 -0.62 1.20 -22.44
C ARG A 127 -1.55 0.61 -21.37
N TYR A 128 -1.43 1.05 -20.13
CA TYR A 128 -2.31 0.59 -19.03
C TYR A 128 -3.76 1.03 -19.26
N ALA A 129 -3.99 2.23 -19.75
CA ALA A 129 -5.32 2.72 -20.07
C ALA A 129 -6.00 1.89 -21.16
N CYS A 130 -5.30 1.58 -22.25
CA CYS A 130 -5.82 0.74 -23.34
C CYS A 130 -6.17 -0.67 -22.84
N LYS A 131 -5.28 -1.28 -22.04
CA LYS A 131 -5.56 -2.58 -21.40
C LYS A 131 -6.82 -2.53 -20.51
N ARG A 132 -6.99 -1.47 -19.71
CA ARG A 132 -8.14 -1.29 -18.82
C ARG A 132 -9.45 -1.00 -19.56
N LEU A 133 -9.39 -0.20 -20.64
CA LEU A 133 -10.53 0.19 -21.45
C LEU A 133 -10.88 -0.84 -22.55
N ASN A 134 -10.05 -1.87 -22.70
CA ASN A 134 -10.18 -2.96 -23.65
C ASN A 134 -10.19 -2.49 -25.13
N VAL A 135 -9.21 -1.65 -25.47
CA VAL A 135 -8.98 -1.05 -26.82
C VAL A 135 -7.53 -1.11 -27.28
#